data_AF-A0A0Q4LV65-F1
#
_entry.id   AF-A0A0Q4LV65-F1
#
_cell.length_a   1.000
_cell.length_b   1.000
_cell.length_c   1.000
_cell.angle_alpha   90.00
_cell.angle_beta   90.00
_cell.angle_gamma   90.00
#
_symmetry.space_group_name_H-M   'P 1'
#
loop_
_entity.id
_entity.type
_entity.pdbx_description
1 polymer ?
#
loop_
_entity_poly.entity_id
_entity_poly.type
_entity_poly.pdbx_seq_one_letter_code
_entity_poly.pdbx_strand_id
1 'polypeptide(L)' 'MKVEKIGDTLAVRIPYDVATALGLHEGDGVAIQRLSEPKRLGDAELAELWASMDELVRPFPPGYKFDREEVNAR' A
#
# COMPACT_ATOMS: atom_id res chain seq x y z
N MET A 1 1.41 -24.08 0.84
CA MET A 1 2.40 -23.54 1.79
C MET A 1 2.09 -24.08 3.18
N LYS A 2 3.11 -24.41 3.99
CA LYS A 2 2.92 -24.86 5.37
C LYS A 2 3.53 -23.83 6.31
N VAL A 3 2.83 -23.57 7.41
CA VAL A 3 3.30 -22.73 8.51
C VAL A 3 3.96 -23.64 9.54
N GLU A 4 5.16 -23.31 9.96
CA GLU A 4 5.94 -24.07 10.94
C GLU A 4 6.42 -23.12 12.04
N LYS A 5 6.53 -23.63 13.28
CA LYS A 5 7.05 -22.86 14.41
C LYS A 5 8.55 -23.08 14.54
N ILE A 6 9.32 -22.01 14.54
CA ILE A 6 10.78 -22.02 14.76
C ILE A 6 11.07 -21.11 15.95
N GLY A 7 11.39 -21.68 17.11
CA GLY A 7 11.52 -20.92 18.36
C GLY A 7 10.21 -20.19 18.70
N ASP A 8 10.28 -18.86 18.84
CA ASP A 8 9.12 -18.00 19.13
C ASP A 8 8.48 -17.38 17.87
N THR A 9 8.95 -17.72 16.67
CA THR A 9 8.43 -17.18 15.41
C THR A 9 7.74 -18.25 14.57
N LEU A 10 6.94 -17.79 13.60
CA LEU A 10 6.32 -18.64 12.59
C LEU A 10 7.03 -18.42 11.25
N ALA A 11 7.38 -19.52 10.60
CA ALA A 11 7.95 -19.53 9.26
C ALA A 11 6.96 -20.12 8.27
N VAL A 12 6.92 -19.57 7.05
CA VAL A 12 6.15 -20.12 5.94
C VAL A 12 7.14 -20.63 4.90
N ARG A 13 7.04 -21.91 4.53
CA ARG A 13 7.82 -22.40 3.38
C ARG A 13 7.27 -21.83 2.09
N ILE A 14 8.09 -21.03 1.43
CA ILE A 14 7.85 -20.50 0.09
C ILE A 14 8.38 -21.53 -0.93
N PRO A 15 7.52 -22.06 -1.81
CA PRO A 15 7.95 -22.91 -2.92
C PRO A 15 8.96 -22.20 -3.84
N TYR A 16 9.86 -22.96 -4.47
CA TYR A 16 10.94 -22.41 -5.30
C TYR A 16 10.42 -21.58 -6.48
N ASP A 17 9.40 -22.06 -7.17
CA ASP A 17 8.72 -21.36 -8.26
C ASP A 17 8.17 -20.00 -7.84
N VAL A 18 7.57 -19.92 -6.66
CA VAL A 18 7.05 -18.66 -6.09
C VAL A 18 8.20 -17.73 -5.70
N ALA A 19 9.25 -18.25 -5.07
CA ALA A 19 10.42 -17.45 -4.70
C ALA A 19 11.11 -16.85 -5.95
N THR A 20 11.26 -17.63 -7.02
CA THR A 20 11.79 -17.16 -8.30
C THR A 20 10.89 -16.11 -8.94
N ALA A 21 9.58 -16.34 -8.98
CA ALA A 21 8.63 -15.39 -9.57
C ALA A 21 8.60 -14.05 -8.84
N LEU A 22 8.83 -14.06 -7.52
CA LEU A 22 8.91 -12.85 -6.68
C LEU A 22 10.34 -12.28 -6.58
N GLY A 23 11.34 -12.94 -7.16
CA GLY A 23 12.74 -12.51 -7.11
C GLY A 23 13.33 -12.48 -5.70
N LEU A 24 12.89 -13.38 -4.81
CA LEU A 24 13.34 -13.44 -3.42
C LEU A 24 14.67 -14.20 -3.30
N HIS A 25 15.60 -13.63 -2.55
CA HIS A 25 16.91 -14.21 -2.26
C HIS A 25 17.14 -14.36 -0.75
N GLU A 26 18.13 -15.18 -0.40
CA GLU A 26 18.53 -15.33 1.00
C GLU A 26 19.09 -14.00 1.54
N GLY A 27 18.57 -13.56 2.69
CA GLY A 27 18.95 -12.29 3.33
C GLY A 27 18.07 -11.09 2.97
N ASP A 28 17.14 -11.23 2.03
CA ASP A 28 16.23 -10.14 1.67
C ASP A 28 15.30 -9.75 2.83
N GLY A 29 15.20 -8.45 3.08
CA GLY A 29 14.17 -7.88 3.94
C GLY A 29 12.85 -7.78 3.18
N VAL A 30 11.83 -8.51 3.62
CA VAL A 30 10.51 -8.50 2.98
C VAL A 30 9.45 -7.96 3.93
N ALA A 31 8.54 -7.14 3.41
CA ALA A 31 7.33 -6.73 4.10
C ALA A 31 6.16 -7.60 3.64
N ILE A 32 5.45 -8.22 4.58
CA ILE A 32 4.26 -9.03 4.30
C ILE A 32 3.03 -8.21 4.66
N GLN A 33 2.07 -8.11 3.74
CA GLN A 33 0.81 -7.43 3.94
C GLN A 33 -0.37 -8.31 3.55
N ARG A 34 -1.42 -8.27 4.36
CA ARG A 34 -2.70 -8.88 4.04
C ARG A 34 -3.47 -8.00 3.06
N LEU A 35 -3.82 -8.52 1.89
CA LEU A 35 -4.52 -7.77 0.83
C LEU A 35 -5.89 -7.20 1.23
N SER A 36 -6.55 -7.79 2.24
CA SER A 36 -7.85 -7.31 2.73
C SER A 36 -7.74 -6.15 3.73
N GLU A 37 -6.52 -5.72 4.08
CA GLU A 37 -6.29 -4.60 4.98
C GLU A 37 -5.63 -3.46 4.20
N PRO A 38 -6.15 -2.22 4.31
CA PRO A 38 -5.54 -1.09 3.64
C PRO A 38 -4.10 -0.94 4.10
N LYS A 39 -3.19 -0.65 3.15
CA LYS A 39 -1.78 -0.43 3.47
C LYS A 39 -1.68 0.71 4.48
N ARG A 40 -1.21 0.40 5.68
CA ARG A 40 -0.81 1.42 6.65
C ARG A 40 0.52 1.97 6.18
N LEU A 41 0.48 3.20 5.67
CA LEU A 41 1.68 3.95 5.34
C LEU A 41 2.35 4.41 6.64
N GLY A 42 3.67 4.30 6.70
CA GLY A 42 4.45 4.99 7.71
C GLY A 42 4.46 6.51 7.47
N ASP A 43 4.90 7.28 8.47
CA ASP A 43 4.91 8.75 8.41
C ASP A 43 5.70 9.29 7.20
N ALA A 44 6.83 8.66 6.88
CA ALA A 44 7.66 9.04 5.73
C ALA A 44 6.96 8.77 4.39
N GLU A 45 6.34 7.59 4.23
CA GLU A 45 5.58 7.26 3.02
C GLU A 45 4.35 8.18 2.84
N LEU A 46 3.72 8.56 3.96
CA LEU A 46 2.59 9.49 3.94
C LEU A 46 3.04 10.91 3.52
N ALA A 47 4.20 11.37 3.99
CA ALA A 47 4.77 12.66 3.60
C ALA A 47 5.11 12.72 2.11
N GLU A 48 5.71 11.65 1.56
CA GLU A 48 5.97 11.55 0.12
C GLU A 48 4.67 11.58 -0.70
N LEU A 49 3.64 10.87 -0.23
CA LEU A 49 2.34 10.88 -0.90
C LEU A 49 1.72 12.28 -0.91
N TRP A 50 1.77 13.01 0.21
CA TRP A 50 1.28 14.39 0.26
C TRP A 50 2.02 15.30 -0.70
N ALA A 51 3.35 15.22 -0.74
CA ALA A 51 4.15 15.98 -1.69
C ALA A 51 3.73 15.69 -3.15
N SER A 52 3.50 14.41 -3.48
CA SER A 52 3.03 14.02 -4.82
C SER A 52 1.64 14.57 -5.15
N MET A 53 0.73 14.64 -4.16
CA MET A 53 -0.61 15.18 -4.35
C MET A 53 -0.57 16.69 -4.59
N ASP A 54 0.28 17.41 -3.87
CA ASP A 54 0.45 18.86 -4.03
C ASP A 54 0.95 19.23 -5.43
N GLU A 55 1.83 18.43 -6.03
CA GLU A 55 2.29 18.62 -7.42
C GLU A 55 1.18 18.47 -8.47
N LEU A 56 0.18 17.64 -8.16
CA LEU A 56 -0.97 17.36 -9.02
C LEU A 56 -2.08 18.40 -8.89
N VAL A 57 -2.04 19.27 -7.87
CA VAL A 57 -3.04 20.32 -7.69
C VAL A 57 -3.01 21.24 -8.91
N ARG A 58 -4.20 21.45 -9.50
CA ARG A 58 -4.43 22.41 -10.58
C ARG A 58 -5.52 23.38 -10.12
N PRO A 59 -5.38 24.69 -10.40
CA PRO A 59 -6.40 25.65 -10.06
C PRO A 59 -7.70 25.29 -10.79
N PHE A 60 -8.82 25.41 -10.07
CA PHE A 60 -10.12 25.24 -10.70
C PHE A 60 -10.38 26.37 -11.70
N PRO A 61 -11.21 26.13 -12.73
CA PRO A 61 -11.62 27.18 -13.66
C PRO A 61 -12.24 28.39 -12.93
N PRO A 62 -12.11 29.62 -13.46
CA PRO A 62 -12.73 30.80 -12.88
C PRO A 62 -14.25 30.60 -12.69
N GLY A 63 -14.76 30.90 -11.50
CA GLY A 63 -16.18 30.76 -11.17
C GLY A 63 -16.64 29.34 -10.83
N TYR A 64 -15.74 28.35 -10.81
CA TYR A 64 -16.07 27.01 -10.34
C TYR A 64 -16.49 27.04 -8.87
N LYS A 65 -17.67 26.50 -8.58
CA LYS A 65 -18.21 26.30 -7.24
C LYS A 65 -18.72 24.86 -7.15
N PHE A 66 -18.26 24.14 -6.14
CA PHE A 66 -18.78 22.81 -5.82
C PHE A 66 -19.79 22.94 -4.68
N ASP A 67 -21.03 22.48 -4.90
CA ASP A 67 -22.07 22.40 -3.88
C ASP A 67 -22.43 20.93 -3.62
N ARG A 68 -22.16 20.49 -2.39
CA ARG A 68 -22.35 19.09 -1.98
C ARG A 68 -23.84 18.71 -1.88
N GLU A 69 -24.69 19.65 -1.48
CA GLU A 69 -26.14 19.41 -1.33
C GLU A 69 -26.77 19.24 -2.71
N GLU A 70 -26.42 20.11 -3.67
CA GLU A 70 -26.88 20.03 -5.07
C GLU A 70 -26.49 18.68 -5.73
N VAL A 71 -25.27 18.20 -5.48
CA VAL A 71 -24.75 16.97 -6.09
C VAL A 71 -25.36 15.70 -5.48
N ASN A 72 -25.68 15.69 -4.18
CA ASN A 72 -26.22 14.52 -3.47
C ASN A 72 -27.76 14.44 -3.48
N ALA A 73 -28.46 15.42 -4.05
CA ALA A 73 -29.92 15.41 -4.17
C ALA A 73 -30.45 14.42 -5.26
N ARG A 74 -29.65 13.43 -5.64
CA ARG A 74 -29.91 12.45 -6.70
C ARG A 74 -30.41 11.13 -6.12
#